data_AF-A0A8T4JZ56-F1
#
_entry.id   AF-A0A8T4JZ56-F1
#
_cell.length_a   1.000
_cell.length_b   1.000
_cell.length_c   1.000
_cell.angle_alpha   90.00
_cell.angle_beta   90.00
_cell.angle_gamma   90.00
#
_symmetry.space_group_name_H-M   'P 1'
#
loop_
_entity.id
_entity.type
_entity.pdbx_description
1 polymer ?
#
loop_
_entity_poly.entity_id
_entity_poly.type
_entity_poly.pdbx_seq_one_letter_code
_entity_poly.pdbx_strand_id
1 'polypeptide(L)'
;MRKRQISKMTALLLVAALCAGCGSGGDNRAASDGTAQTEADNGQEGTAVDTAESTKADGGKTAAGENAYAAYQGYAYAEADGQVKYALDTSDGLRLYCYFQSDSPAYEEVIYDLTLAGEGASTDVTKVVQEPDTDLTDSFAGFHFAFYPQQVVMTVERKEEKLAGGESENLLTGEYTLVPSDWKPQQTGEKADGRSAEAGTETADFMAPYQGRELVALARAFYQREHDFLAPEGACTDNGDGTTTIQLYENVQIDADTWHTATSAWYTVDAYGRGRDDVMETEVTFPGLSLAELAAYMGTPETLTYVQEAEGRNEWKITDGETIVACLKALEQMKVGEKTDLRAADAGDTLIFTMADGSTWTLDFENGNLVRNGSCYATEGWKAVREVLKEALAGEGMQ
;
A
#
# COMPACT_ATOMS: atom_id res chain seq x y z
N MET A 1 -14.60 -16.60 37.90
CA MET A 1 -15.85 -15.91 37.52
C MET A 1 -15.63 -14.41 37.56
N ARG A 2 -15.21 -13.80 36.44
CA ARG A 2 -15.19 -12.34 36.26
C ARG A 2 -16.12 -12.04 35.09
N LYS A 3 -17.16 -11.25 35.34
CA LYS A 3 -18.18 -10.85 34.37
C LYS A 3 -17.52 -9.93 33.33
N ARG A 4 -17.58 -10.32 32.06
CA ARG A 4 -17.24 -9.45 30.91
C ARG A 4 -18.35 -8.42 30.75
N GLN A 5 -17.99 -7.13 30.72
CA GLN A 5 -18.90 -6.09 30.24
C GLN A 5 -18.93 -6.17 28.72
N ILE A 6 -20.12 -6.43 28.18
CA ILE A 6 -20.43 -6.28 26.76
C ILE A 6 -20.74 -4.80 26.57
N SER A 7 -19.87 -4.08 25.86
CA SER A 7 -20.15 -2.72 25.44
C SER A 7 -21.18 -2.80 24.31
N LYS A 8 -22.36 -2.23 24.54
CA LYS A 8 -23.43 -2.17 23.54
C LYS A 8 -23.06 -1.09 22.53
N MET A 9 -22.70 -1.48 21.32
CA MET A 9 -22.54 -0.56 20.20
C MET A 9 -23.92 -0.30 19.60
N THR A 10 -24.30 0.97 19.53
CA THR A 10 -25.61 1.44 19.07
C THR A 10 -25.69 1.27 17.56
N ALA A 11 -26.60 0.42 17.08
CA ALA A 11 -26.89 0.25 15.66
C ALA A 11 -27.46 1.55 15.06
N LEU A 12 -26.79 2.11 14.06
CA LEU A 12 -27.27 3.23 13.27
C LEU A 12 -27.99 2.68 12.03
N LEU A 13 -29.33 2.68 12.04
CA LEU A 13 -30.15 2.37 10.87
C LEU A 13 -30.15 3.58 9.92
N LEU A 14 -29.54 3.47 8.75
CA LEU A 14 -29.80 4.37 7.62
C LEU A 14 -30.79 3.70 6.65
N VAL A 15 -32.00 4.24 6.56
CA VAL A 15 -33.00 3.83 5.56
C VAL A 15 -32.88 4.76 4.36
N ALA A 16 -32.38 4.25 3.23
CA ALA A 16 -32.42 4.97 1.95
C ALA A 16 -33.78 4.72 1.27
N ALA A 17 -34.61 5.76 1.19
CA ALA A 17 -35.87 5.74 0.47
C ALA A 17 -35.66 6.17 -1.00
N LEU A 18 -35.88 5.25 -1.92
CA LEU A 18 -36.10 5.51 -3.35
C LEU A 18 -37.47 6.15 -3.55
N CYS A 19 -37.52 7.34 -4.14
CA CYS A 19 -38.73 7.87 -4.78
C CYS A 19 -38.36 8.52 -6.13
N ALA A 20 -38.72 7.85 -7.21
CA ALA A 20 -38.91 8.46 -8.52
C ALA A 20 -40.27 9.19 -8.55
N GLY A 21 -40.34 10.36 -9.18
CA GLY A 21 -41.60 11.06 -9.40
C GLY A 21 -41.45 12.34 -10.22
N CYS A 22 -41.81 12.25 -11.51
CA CYS A 22 -41.97 13.35 -12.46
C CYS A 22 -42.93 14.45 -11.99
N GLY A 23 -42.74 15.68 -12.47
CA GLY A 23 -43.87 16.64 -12.56
C GLY A 23 -43.50 18.13 -12.66
N SER A 24 -43.49 18.64 -13.89
CA SER A 24 -43.71 20.01 -14.38
C SER A 24 -43.88 21.20 -13.42
N GLY A 25 -43.18 22.29 -13.76
CA GLY A 25 -43.86 23.49 -14.28
C GLY A 25 -43.60 24.81 -13.55
N GLY A 26 -43.28 25.85 -14.34
CA GLY A 26 -43.73 27.21 -14.06
C GLY A 26 -42.65 28.26 -13.84
N ASP A 27 -42.42 29.06 -14.89
CA ASP A 27 -41.68 30.32 -14.91
C ASP A 27 -42.05 31.30 -13.78
N ASN A 28 -41.06 32.08 -13.29
CA ASN A 28 -41.20 33.53 -13.34
C ASN A 28 -39.87 34.29 -13.26
N ARG A 29 -39.80 35.32 -14.10
CA ARG A 29 -38.71 36.28 -14.34
C ARG A 29 -38.69 37.41 -13.30
N ALA A 30 -37.58 38.17 -13.40
CA ALA A 30 -37.36 39.59 -13.06
C ALA A 30 -36.82 39.84 -11.64
N ALA A 31 -35.63 40.41 -11.39
CA ALA A 31 -34.83 41.52 -11.96
C ALA A 31 -34.80 42.71 -10.98
N SER A 32 -33.56 43.16 -10.70
CA SER A 32 -33.08 44.52 -10.34
C SER A 32 -33.73 45.21 -9.11
N ASP A 33 -33.14 46.13 -8.37
CA ASP A 33 -31.96 47.02 -8.38
C ASP A 33 -31.56 47.26 -6.89
N GLY A 34 -30.32 47.61 -6.56
CA GLY A 34 -29.90 49.01 -6.27
C GLY A 34 -30.50 49.54 -4.95
N THR A 35 -29.80 50.12 -3.99
CA THR A 35 -28.62 50.99 -4.02
C THR A 35 -28.21 51.32 -2.57
N ALA A 36 -26.95 51.72 -2.41
CA ALA A 36 -26.32 52.19 -1.18
C ALA A 36 -26.87 53.54 -0.67
N GLN A 37 -26.66 53.85 0.63
CA GLN A 37 -25.70 54.88 1.10
C GLN A 37 -25.85 55.26 2.60
N THR A 38 -24.67 55.34 3.26
CA THR A 38 -24.18 56.32 4.28
C THR A 38 -24.96 56.54 5.58
N GLU A 39 -24.40 56.89 6.74
CA GLU A 39 -23.07 57.06 7.36
C GLU A 39 -23.40 57.46 8.83
N ALA A 40 -22.57 57.10 9.81
CA ALA A 40 -22.17 57.94 10.97
C ALA A 40 -21.52 57.10 12.10
N ASP A 41 -20.19 57.16 12.14
CA ASP A 41 -19.38 57.68 13.26
C ASP A 41 -19.78 57.42 14.73
N ASN A 42 -18.98 56.63 15.45
CA ASN A 42 -18.08 57.12 16.51
C ASN A 42 -17.28 55.97 17.15
N GLY A 43 -15.97 56.19 17.34
CA GLY A 43 -15.03 55.22 17.89
C GLY A 43 -15.06 55.08 19.41
N GLN A 44 -14.33 54.09 19.92
CA GLN A 44 -13.43 54.29 21.06
C GLN A 44 -12.41 53.14 21.17
N GLU A 45 -11.17 53.54 21.49
CA GLU A 45 -9.98 52.75 21.74
C GLU A 45 -10.11 51.77 22.92
N GLY A 46 -9.32 50.70 22.85
CA GLY A 46 -9.07 49.77 23.95
C GLY A 46 -7.81 48.94 23.69
N THR A 47 -6.67 49.48 24.09
CA THR A 47 -5.33 48.89 24.10
C THR A 47 -5.21 47.69 25.03
N ALA A 48 -4.48 46.63 24.62
CA ALA A 48 -3.68 45.82 25.52
C ALA A 48 -2.49 45.20 24.76
N VAL A 49 -1.31 45.70 25.12
CA VAL A 49 0.01 45.14 24.81
C VAL A 49 0.20 43.94 25.73
N ASP A 50 0.67 42.80 25.22
CA ASP A 50 1.41 41.88 26.08
C ASP A 50 2.60 41.24 25.36
N THR A 51 3.67 41.16 26.11
CA THR A 51 5.05 40.95 25.69
C THR A 51 5.44 39.55 26.15
N ALA A 52 5.85 38.67 25.25
CA ALA A 52 6.38 37.35 25.66
C ALA A 52 7.88 37.29 25.35
N GLU A 53 8.65 37.60 26.40
CA GLU A 53 10.09 37.40 26.50
C GLU A 53 10.41 35.92 26.72
N SER A 54 11.55 35.50 26.16
CA SER A 54 12.09 34.15 26.21
C SER A 54 12.35 33.65 27.63
N THR A 55 12.02 32.40 27.90
CA THR A 55 12.71 31.60 28.91
C THR A 55 13.17 30.28 28.29
N LYS A 56 14.50 30.12 28.20
CA LYS A 56 15.15 28.82 27.99
C LYS A 56 14.86 27.94 29.22
N ALA A 57 14.35 26.73 28.98
CA ALA A 57 14.44 25.63 29.91
C ALA A 57 15.27 24.51 29.27
N ASP A 58 16.27 24.11 30.04
CA ASP A 58 17.30 23.12 29.78
C ASP A 58 16.75 21.69 29.89
N GLY A 59 17.28 20.81 29.04
CA GLY A 59 17.60 19.42 29.36
C GLY A 59 16.50 18.51 29.92
N GLY A 60 15.49 18.20 29.12
CA GLY A 60 14.59 17.08 29.35
C GLY A 60 14.70 16.06 28.22
N LYS A 61 15.50 15.00 28.42
CA LYS A 61 15.55 13.83 27.53
C LYS A 61 14.16 13.15 27.56
N THR A 62 13.29 13.52 26.63
CA THR A 62 12.04 12.83 26.36
C THR A 62 12.31 11.58 25.51
N ALA A 63 11.53 10.54 25.76
CA ALA A 63 11.64 9.22 25.13
C ALA A 63 11.70 9.32 23.59
N ALA A 64 12.42 8.39 22.96
CA ALA A 64 12.64 8.30 21.50
C ALA A 64 11.37 8.69 20.72
N GLY A 65 11.41 9.89 20.14
CA GLY A 65 10.33 10.46 19.35
C GLY A 65 10.23 9.73 18.01
N GLU A 66 8.99 9.55 17.56
CA GLU A 66 8.71 9.11 16.19
C GLU A 66 9.46 10.01 15.21
N ASN A 67 10.17 9.44 14.22
CA ASN A 67 10.80 10.24 13.19
C ASN A 67 9.70 11.00 12.44
N ALA A 68 9.69 12.33 12.54
CA ALA A 68 8.69 13.19 11.91
C ALA A 68 8.59 13.00 10.37
N TYR A 69 9.61 12.40 9.76
CA TYR A 69 9.69 12.13 8.33
C TYR A 69 9.57 10.64 7.96
N ALA A 70 9.20 9.76 8.91
CA ALA A 70 9.04 8.33 8.67
C ALA A 70 8.09 8.01 7.49
N ALA A 71 7.05 8.83 7.30
CA ALA A 71 6.10 8.69 6.19
C ALA A 71 6.73 8.89 4.79
N TYR A 72 7.93 9.48 4.74
CA TYR A 72 8.67 9.76 3.50
C TYR A 72 9.77 8.75 3.20
N GLN A 73 9.86 7.66 3.98
CA GLN A 73 10.75 6.56 3.68
C GLN A 73 10.50 6.05 2.26
N GLY A 74 11.54 5.95 1.45
CA GLY A 74 11.45 5.40 0.10
C GLY A 74 10.88 6.37 -0.93
N TYR A 75 10.59 7.63 -0.58
CA TYR A 75 10.23 8.62 -1.59
C TYR A 75 11.42 8.85 -2.50
N ALA A 76 11.19 8.76 -3.81
CA ALA A 76 12.25 8.82 -4.79
C ALA A 76 11.89 9.69 -6.00
N TYR A 77 12.92 10.26 -6.60
CA TYR A 77 12.87 10.89 -7.91
C TYR A 77 13.52 9.95 -8.91
N ALA A 78 12.75 9.58 -9.93
CA ALA A 78 13.22 8.78 -11.06
C ALA A 78 13.32 9.64 -12.33
N GLU A 79 14.30 9.33 -13.18
CA GLU A 79 14.41 9.88 -14.52
C GLU A 79 13.32 9.31 -15.44
N ALA A 80 13.17 9.87 -16.65
CA ALA A 80 12.08 9.52 -17.56
C ALA A 80 12.06 8.05 -18.00
N ASP A 81 13.18 7.35 -17.88
CA ASP A 81 13.34 5.92 -18.16
C ASP A 81 13.02 5.04 -16.95
N GLY A 82 12.62 5.63 -15.82
CA GLY A 82 12.29 4.94 -14.58
C GLY A 82 13.49 4.65 -13.67
N GLN A 83 14.71 5.05 -14.05
CA GLN A 83 15.89 4.92 -13.20
C GLN A 83 15.79 5.86 -12.00
N VAL A 84 15.86 5.32 -10.78
CA VAL A 84 15.93 6.13 -9.56
C VAL A 84 17.24 6.89 -9.54
N LYS A 85 17.15 8.22 -9.37
CA LYS A 85 18.31 9.11 -9.28
C LYS A 85 18.54 9.58 -7.85
N TYR A 86 17.46 9.88 -7.12
CA TYR A 86 17.50 10.31 -5.72
C TYR A 86 16.44 9.59 -4.90
N ALA A 87 16.77 9.16 -3.69
CA ALA A 87 15.79 8.56 -2.80
C ALA A 87 16.06 8.87 -1.32
N LEU A 88 14.98 8.98 -0.55
CA LEU A 88 15.03 9.29 0.88
C LEU A 88 15.00 8.03 1.73
N ASP A 89 15.93 7.98 2.67
CA ASP A 89 15.93 7.04 3.78
C ASP A 89 15.77 7.82 5.09
N THR A 90 14.65 7.58 5.76
CA THR A 90 14.26 8.22 7.02
C THR A 90 14.33 7.25 8.20
N SER A 91 15.02 6.12 8.06
CA SER A 91 15.14 5.14 9.14
C SER A 91 16.03 5.62 10.30
N ASP A 92 17.06 6.42 10.02
CA ASP A 92 18.05 6.91 10.99
C ASP A 92 18.49 8.35 10.65
N GLY A 93 17.58 9.31 10.83
CA GLY A 93 17.75 10.69 10.36
C GLY A 93 17.20 10.88 8.95
N LEU A 94 17.69 11.88 8.19
CA LEU A 94 17.36 12.04 6.77
C LEU A 94 18.62 11.76 5.95
N ARG A 95 18.63 10.64 5.23
CA ARG A 95 19.67 10.27 4.27
C ARG A 95 19.16 10.39 2.85
N LEU A 96 20.02 10.87 1.96
CA LEU A 96 19.74 10.95 0.52
C LEU A 96 20.67 9.99 -0.22
N TYR A 97 20.08 8.97 -0.80
CA TYR A 97 20.76 8.04 -1.70
C TYR A 97 20.71 8.61 -3.10
N CYS A 98 21.87 8.69 -3.74
CA CYS A 98 22.03 9.20 -5.09
C CYS A 98 22.67 8.15 -5.97
N TYR A 99 22.15 7.98 -7.18
CA TYR A 99 22.69 7.04 -8.18
C TYR A 99 23.29 7.84 -9.32
N PHE A 100 24.62 7.92 -9.35
CA PHE A 100 25.39 8.68 -10.32
C PHE A 100 26.08 7.77 -11.32
N GLN A 101 26.31 8.25 -12.53
CA GLN A 101 26.99 7.54 -13.59
C GLN A 101 28.27 8.33 -13.98
N SER A 102 29.44 7.82 -13.58
CA SER A 102 30.74 8.39 -13.95
C SER A 102 31.47 7.47 -14.92
N ASP A 103 31.62 7.91 -16.17
CA ASP A 103 32.43 7.27 -17.23
C ASP A 103 32.19 5.76 -17.50
N SER A 104 31.09 5.20 -17.00
CA SER A 104 30.74 3.76 -17.02
C SER A 104 29.23 3.58 -17.18
N PRO A 105 28.73 2.48 -17.77
CA PRO A 105 27.29 2.17 -17.80
C PRO A 105 26.70 1.81 -16.42
N ALA A 106 27.53 1.59 -15.40
CA ALA A 106 27.09 1.26 -14.06
C ALA A 106 26.84 2.52 -13.23
N TYR A 107 25.74 2.54 -12.48
CA TYR A 107 25.47 3.57 -11.48
C TYR A 107 26.29 3.30 -10.21
N GLU A 108 26.95 4.34 -9.72
CA GLU A 108 27.59 4.43 -8.43
C GLU A 108 26.60 5.02 -7.41
N GLU A 109 26.46 4.34 -6.28
CA GLU A 109 25.66 4.82 -5.16
C GLU A 109 26.50 5.77 -4.30
N VAL A 110 25.96 6.95 -4.05
CA VAL A 110 26.53 7.96 -3.16
C VAL A 110 25.50 8.35 -2.14
N ILE A 111 25.85 8.23 -0.86
CA ILE A 111 24.95 8.49 0.26
C ILE A 111 25.35 9.81 0.91
N TYR A 112 24.35 10.67 1.15
CA TYR A 112 24.51 11.90 1.92
C TYR A 112 23.71 11.82 3.22
N ASP A 113 24.40 11.98 4.36
CA ASP A 113 23.77 12.26 5.65
C ASP A 113 23.42 13.76 5.74
N LEU A 114 22.13 14.06 5.95
CA LEU A 114 21.61 15.41 5.98
C LEU A 114 21.17 15.80 7.40
N THR A 115 21.67 16.94 7.88
CA THR A 115 21.19 17.54 9.14
C THR A 115 20.21 18.67 8.84
N LEU A 116 18.98 18.57 9.33
CA LEU A 116 17.92 19.55 9.11
C LEU A 116 17.96 20.68 10.16
N ALA A 117 17.53 21.89 9.78
CA ALA A 117 17.44 23.05 10.68
C ALA A 117 16.40 22.86 11.79
N GLY A 118 15.36 22.06 11.51
CA GLY A 118 14.28 21.74 12.43
C GLY A 118 13.25 20.81 11.77
N GLU A 119 12.25 20.40 12.55
CA GLU A 119 11.14 19.57 12.09
C GLU A 119 9.96 20.42 11.60
N GLY A 120 9.28 19.97 10.55
CA GLY A 120 8.12 20.65 9.98
C GLY A 120 7.87 20.31 8.51
N ALA A 121 6.78 20.87 7.96
CA ALA A 121 6.36 20.67 6.57
C ALA A 121 7.33 21.30 5.54
N SER A 122 8.28 22.12 6.00
CA SER A 122 9.31 22.73 5.17
C SER A 122 10.52 23.03 6.05
N THR A 123 11.72 22.68 5.59
CA THR A 123 12.96 22.78 6.39
C THR A 123 14.19 22.87 5.50
N ASP A 124 15.20 23.60 6.00
CA ASP A 124 16.50 23.74 5.34
C ASP A 124 17.47 22.67 5.83
N VAL A 125 18.36 22.22 4.93
CA VAL A 125 19.50 21.37 5.28
C VAL A 125 20.65 22.26 5.74
N THR A 126 21.10 22.06 6.98
CA THR A 126 22.18 22.83 7.62
C THR A 126 23.54 22.16 7.53
N LYS A 127 23.57 20.85 7.27
CA LYS A 127 24.81 20.09 7.09
C LYS A 127 24.61 18.97 6.07
N VAL A 128 25.59 18.80 5.19
CA VAL A 128 25.64 17.74 4.16
C VAL A 128 26.95 17.00 4.30
N VAL A 129 26.90 15.72 4.66
CA VAL A 129 28.09 14.85 4.76
C VAL A 129 27.92 13.70 3.77
N GLN A 130 28.83 13.58 2.81
CA GLN A 130 28.88 12.42 1.92
C GLN A 130 29.61 11.28 2.63
N GLU A 131 29.05 10.08 2.62
CA GLU A 131 29.70 8.91 3.18
C GLU A 131 31.05 8.61 2.50
N PRO A 132 32.07 8.15 3.24
CA PRO A 132 31.99 7.86 4.68
C PRO A 132 32.03 9.08 5.60
N ASP A 133 32.70 10.21 5.25
CA ASP A 133 32.86 11.34 6.20
C ASP A 133 33.21 12.70 5.52
N THR A 134 32.88 12.89 4.24
CA THR A 134 33.26 14.14 3.51
C THR A 134 32.22 15.23 3.74
N ASP A 135 32.56 16.26 4.52
CA ASP A 135 31.68 17.43 4.72
C ASP A 135 31.66 18.31 3.47
N LEU A 136 30.47 18.43 2.85
CA LEU A 136 30.23 19.19 1.63
C LEU A 136 29.28 20.37 1.86
N THR A 137 28.97 20.70 3.11
CA THR A 137 28.01 21.76 3.49
C THR A 137 28.31 23.07 2.78
N ASP A 138 29.58 23.47 2.73
CA ASP A 138 30.02 24.73 2.13
C ASP A 138 29.87 24.82 0.61
N SER A 139 29.64 23.68 -0.04
CA SER A 139 29.50 23.53 -1.48
C SER A 139 28.06 23.73 -1.98
N PHE A 140 27.10 23.88 -1.06
CA PHE A 140 25.72 24.25 -1.36
C PHE A 140 25.47 25.72 -0.96
N ALA A 141 24.78 26.47 -1.80
CA ALA A 141 24.26 27.80 -1.49
C ALA A 141 22.87 27.71 -0.83
N GLY A 142 22.10 26.69 -1.18
CA GLY A 142 20.81 26.35 -0.59
C GLY A 142 20.49 24.87 -0.79
N PHE A 143 19.84 24.25 0.20
CA PHE A 143 19.33 22.89 0.10
C PHE A 143 18.12 22.78 1.02
N HIS A 144 16.94 22.56 0.43
CA HIS A 144 15.64 22.70 1.07
C HIS A 144 14.73 21.51 0.76
N PHE A 145 13.90 21.14 1.73
CA PHE A 145 12.81 20.19 1.53
C PHE A 145 11.46 20.79 1.93
N ALA A 146 10.45 20.59 1.08
CA ALA A 146 9.05 20.80 1.40
C ALA A 146 8.28 19.47 1.33
N PHE A 147 7.64 19.10 2.42
CA PHE A 147 6.99 17.81 2.63
C PHE A 147 5.47 17.96 2.51
N TYR A 148 4.88 17.20 1.59
CA TYR A 148 3.43 17.13 1.33
C TYR A 148 2.95 15.69 1.48
N PRO A 149 1.65 15.42 1.66
CA PRO A 149 1.17 14.04 1.84
C PRO A 149 1.59 13.05 0.73
N GLN A 150 1.65 13.49 -0.53
CA GLN A 150 1.93 12.62 -1.69
C GLN A 150 3.24 12.94 -2.42
N GLN A 151 4.00 13.92 -1.97
CA GLN A 151 5.26 14.30 -2.61
C GLN A 151 6.19 15.02 -1.64
N VAL A 152 7.48 14.96 -1.93
CA VAL A 152 8.50 15.80 -1.31
C VAL A 152 9.16 16.61 -2.41
N VAL A 153 9.15 17.93 -2.26
CA VAL A 153 9.89 18.82 -3.16
C VAL A 153 11.26 19.07 -2.55
N MET A 154 12.29 18.59 -3.23
CA MET A 154 13.70 18.81 -2.90
C MET A 154 14.27 19.90 -3.81
N THR A 155 14.73 21.01 -3.23
CA THR A 155 15.37 22.10 -3.98
C THR A 155 16.84 22.19 -3.59
N VAL A 156 17.73 22.10 -4.57
CA VAL A 156 19.19 22.15 -4.38
C VAL A 156 19.75 23.33 -5.17
N GLU A 157 20.63 24.10 -4.55
CA GLU A 157 21.42 25.16 -5.17
C GLU A 157 22.90 24.96 -4.82
N ARG A 158 23.71 24.61 -5.82
CA ARG A 158 25.15 24.38 -5.67
C ARG A 158 25.98 25.63 -5.92
N LYS A 159 27.15 25.66 -5.28
CA LYS A 159 28.27 26.51 -5.67
C LYS A 159 29.16 25.74 -6.64
N GLU A 160 28.95 25.97 -7.94
CA GLU A 160 29.67 25.25 -9.02
C GLU A 160 31.19 25.36 -8.91
N GLU A 161 31.71 26.41 -8.28
CA GLU A 161 33.14 26.61 -8.05
C GLU A 161 33.73 25.72 -6.94
N LYS A 162 32.90 25.03 -6.15
CA LYS A 162 33.32 24.18 -5.02
C LYS A 162 33.04 22.69 -5.18
N LEU A 163 32.08 22.31 -6.03
CA LEU A 163 31.77 20.92 -6.37
C LEU A 163 32.04 20.71 -7.86
N ALA A 164 33.09 19.95 -8.19
CA ALA A 164 33.36 19.49 -9.54
C ALA A 164 32.50 18.24 -9.87
N GLY A 165 32.09 18.09 -11.13
CA GLY A 165 31.25 16.98 -11.61
C GLY A 165 29.99 17.48 -12.32
N GLY A 166 29.69 16.89 -13.49
CA GLY A 166 28.59 17.25 -14.40
C GLY A 166 27.27 16.53 -14.09
N GLU A 167 26.34 16.56 -15.05
CA GLU A 167 24.94 16.10 -14.89
C GLU A 167 24.77 14.64 -14.41
N SER A 168 25.82 13.84 -14.58
CA SER A 168 25.82 12.42 -14.28
C SER A 168 26.64 12.04 -13.04
N GLU A 169 27.44 12.94 -12.46
CA GLU A 169 28.45 12.56 -11.45
C GLU A 169 28.19 13.14 -10.06
N ASN A 170 27.16 13.96 -9.90
CA ASN A 170 26.92 14.69 -8.66
C ASN A 170 25.47 15.16 -8.51
N LEU A 171 25.07 15.54 -7.29
CA LEU A 171 23.78 16.18 -6.99
C LEU A 171 23.72 17.51 -7.74
N LEU A 172 22.71 17.82 -8.54
CA LEU A 172 22.69 19.05 -9.35
C LEU A 172 21.84 20.15 -8.72
N THR A 173 22.11 21.40 -9.12
CA THR A 173 21.17 22.49 -8.87
C THR A 173 19.86 22.20 -9.58
N GLY A 174 18.74 22.27 -8.87
CA GLY A 174 17.44 21.96 -9.43
C GLY A 174 16.36 21.78 -8.38
N GLU A 175 15.14 21.59 -8.87
CA GLU A 175 13.98 21.20 -8.09
C GLU A 175 13.55 19.80 -8.50
N TYR A 176 13.38 18.91 -7.52
CA TYR A 176 13.05 17.51 -7.72
C TYR A 176 11.83 17.15 -6.92
N THR A 177 10.81 16.61 -7.59
CA THR A 177 9.61 16.08 -6.92
C THR A 177 9.80 14.59 -6.68
N LEU A 178 10.09 14.23 -5.44
CA LEU A 178 10.16 12.86 -4.99
C LEU A 178 8.75 12.39 -4.65
N VAL A 179 8.39 11.22 -5.15
CA VAL A 179 7.08 10.60 -4.95
C VAL A 179 7.27 9.23 -4.29
N PRO A 180 6.23 8.64 -3.70
CA PRO A 180 6.30 7.27 -3.19
C PRO A 180 6.87 6.32 -4.26
N SER A 181 7.87 5.53 -3.88
CA SER A 181 8.55 4.60 -4.77
C SER A 181 8.83 3.28 -4.05
N ASP A 182 9.00 2.21 -4.83
CA ASP A 182 9.41 0.89 -4.32
C ASP A 182 10.92 0.83 -4.02
N TRP A 183 11.62 1.96 -4.14
CA TRP A 183 13.03 2.05 -3.83
C TRP A 183 13.29 1.73 -2.34
N LYS A 184 14.31 0.91 -2.11
CA LYS A 184 14.81 0.56 -0.76
C LYS A 184 16.33 0.63 -0.75
N PRO A 185 16.95 1.06 0.37
CA PRO A 185 18.40 1.06 0.49
C PRO A 185 18.94 -0.37 0.35
N GLN A 186 19.86 -0.60 -0.59
CA GLN A 186 20.52 -1.90 -0.72
C GLN A 186 21.46 -2.08 0.48
N GLN A 187 21.20 -3.06 1.35
CA GLN A 187 22.14 -3.40 2.41
C GLN A 187 23.41 -4.00 1.79
N THR A 188 24.42 -3.16 1.60
CA THR A 188 25.74 -3.57 1.16
C THR A 188 26.54 -4.13 2.34
N GLY A 189 26.45 -5.46 2.51
CA GLY A 189 27.57 -6.26 3.00
C GLY A 189 27.41 -6.95 4.35
N GLU A 190 26.98 -8.21 4.33
CA GLU A 190 27.61 -9.25 5.16
C GLU A 190 28.03 -10.44 4.30
N LYS A 191 29.31 -10.79 4.43
CA LYS A 191 29.99 -11.86 3.72
C LYS A 191 29.39 -13.21 4.09
N ALA A 192 29.41 -14.10 3.10
CA ALA A 192 29.18 -15.52 3.25
C ALA A 192 29.94 -16.08 4.47
N ASP A 193 29.18 -16.53 5.47
CA ASP A 193 29.63 -17.61 6.34
C ASP A 193 28.45 -18.54 6.62
N GLY A 194 28.66 -19.81 6.29
CA GLY A 194 27.63 -20.83 6.29
C GLY A 194 27.11 -21.11 7.70
N ARG A 195 25.82 -20.82 7.91
CA ARG A 195 24.99 -21.54 8.88
C ARG A 195 23.58 -21.67 8.32
N SER A 196 23.21 -22.91 7.98
CA SER A 196 21.84 -23.28 7.68
C SER A 196 20.94 -23.15 8.89
N ALA A 197 19.69 -22.81 8.56
CA ALA A 197 18.45 -22.95 9.31
C ALA A 197 18.19 -21.88 10.37
N GLU A 198 17.28 -20.96 10.05
CA GLU A 198 15.88 -21.10 10.45
C GLU A 198 14.97 -20.65 9.29
N ALA A 199 13.92 -21.43 9.03
CA ALA A 199 12.90 -21.13 8.04
C ALA A 199 11.91 -20.11 8.60
N GLY A 200 11.52 -19.13 7.78
CA GLY A 200 10.29 -18.36 7.99
C GLY A 200 10.51 -16.87 8.23
N THR A 201 10.41 -16.09 7.16
CA THR A 201 9.54 -14.91 7.05
C THR A 201 9.42 -14.59 5.56
N GLU A 202 8.46 -15.24 4.88
CA GLU A 202 8.00 -14.83 3.56
C GLU A 202 7.53 -13.37 3.69
N THR A 203 8.29 -12.41 3.17
CA THR A 203 7.88 -11.00 3.23
C THR A 203 6.76 -10.80 2.21
N ALA A 204 5.55 -10.59 2.71
CA ALA A 204 4.29 -10.36 2.01
C ALA A 204 4.26 -9.21 0.98
N ASP A 205 5.39 -8.55 0.72
CA ASP A 205 5.49 -7.40 -0.17
C ASP A 205 5.43 -7.78 -1.67
N PHE A 206 5.81 -9.02 -2.03
CA PHE A 206 5.84 -9.43 -3.45
C PHE A 206 4.44 -9.66 -4.07
N MET A 207 3.44 -9.92 -3.24
CA MET A 207 2.05 -10.11 -3.68
C MET A 207 1.42 -8.78 -4.09
N ALA A 208 1.86 -7.65 -3.52
CA ALA A 208 1.36 -6.33 -3.86
C ALA A 208 1.89 -5.84 -5.23
N PRO A 209 1.09 -5.14 -6.06
CA PRO A 209 -0.29 -4.75 -5.81
C PRO A 209 -1.26 -5.95 -5.78
N TYR A 210 -2.24 -5.88 -4.88
CA TYR A 210 -3.22 -6.93 -4.64
C TYR A 210 -4.41 -6.81 -5.60
N GLN A 211 -4.99 -7.96 -5.94
CA GLN A 211 -6.28 -8.04 -6.59
C GLN A 211 -7.39 -7.65 -5.60
N GLY A 212 -8.52 -7.16 -6.11
CA GLY A 212 -9.66 -6.78 -5.26
C GLY A 212 -10.06 -7.90 -4.29
N ARG A 213 -10.04 -9.17 -4.73
CA ARG A 213 -10.36 -10.29 -3.87
C ARG A 213 -9.30 -10.61 -2.82
N GLU A 214 -8.03 -10.38 -3.12
CA GLU A 214 -6.96 -10.52 -2.12
C GLU A 214 -7.07 -9.43 -1.07
N LEU A 215 -7.45 -8.20 -1.44
CA LEU A 215 -7.73 -7.14 -0.46
C LEU A 215 -8.86 -7.53 0.51
N VAL A 216 -9.90 -8.25 0.04
CA VAL A 216 -10.93 -8.83 0.93
C VAL A 216 -10.29 -9.83 1.91
N ALA A 217 -9.39 -10.70 1.46
CA ALA A 217 -8.70 -11.65 2.33
C ALA A 217 -7.82 -10.92 3.39
N LEU A 218 -7.08 -9.89 2.98
CA LEU A 218 -6.32 -9.04 3.90
C LEU A 218 -7.22 -8.37 4.94
N ALA A 219 -8.35 -7.81 4.50
CA ALA A 219 -9.34 -7.17 5.37
C ALA A 219 -9.92 -8.16 6.39
N ARG A 220 -10.23 -9.40 5.97
CA ARG A 220 -10.73 -10.45 6.87
C ARG A 220 -9.69 -10.84 7.92
N ALA A 221 -8.41 -10.92 7.54
CA ALA A 221 -7.32 -11.19 8.49
C ALA A 221 -7.10 -10.03 9.47
N PHE A 222 -7.14 -8.79 8.97
CA PHE A 222 -7.08 -7.57 9.79
C PHE A 222 -8.23 -7.54 10.80
N TYR A 223 -9.47 -7.71 10.34
CA TYR A 223 -10.66 -7.70 11.18
C TYR A 223 -10.63 -8.82 12.22
N GLN A 224 -10.21 -10.04 11.86
CA GLN A 224 -10.08 -11.13 12.82
C GLN A 224 -9.07 -10.80 13.93
N ARG A 225 -7.95 -10.16 13.58
CA ARG A 225 -6.93 -9.77 14.57
C ARG A 225 -7.47 -8.76 15.58
N GLU A 226 -8.26 -7.80 15.13
CA GLU A 226 -8.83 -6.74 15.97
C GLU A 226 -10.03 -7.21 16.81
N HIS A 227 -10.84 -8.13 16.27
CA HIS A 227 -12.14 -8.47 16.85
C HIS A 227 -12.28 -9.92 17.34
N ASP A 228 -11.25 -10.77 17.17
CA ASP A 228 -11.29 -12.21 17.49
C ASP A 228 -12.47 -12.93 16.78
N PHE A 229 -12.82 -12.44 15.60
CA PHE A 229 -13.92 -12.95 14.77
C PHE A 229 -13.53 -12.95 13.30
N LEU A 230 -13.55 -14.12 12.68
CA LEU A 230 -13.36 -14.22 11.23
C LEU A 230 -14.70 -13.96 10.53
N ALA A 231 -14.80 -12.82 9.83
CA ALA A 231 -15.96 -12.53 9.02
C ALA A 231 -16.21 -13.65 8.00
N PRO A 232 -17.39 -14.28 7.95
CA PRO A 232 -17.66 -15.40 7.05
C PRO A 232 -17.62 -15.00 5.58
N GLU A 233 -18.05 -13.77 5.27
CA GLU A 233 -18.21 -13.27 3.91
C GLU A 233 -17.62 -11.86 3.80
N GLY A 234 -17.20 -11.53 2.58
CA GLY A 234 -16.74 -10.20 2.23
C GLY A 234 -16.93 -9.96 0.75
N ALA A 235 -17.20 -8.71 0.40
CA ALA A 235 -17.35 -8.24 -0.97
C ALA A 235 -16.40 -7.08 -1.25
N CYS A 236 -16.04 -6.90 -2.52
CA CYS A 236 -15.27 -5.75 -2.98
C CYS A 236 -15.89 -5.08 -4.20
N THR A 237 -15.67 -3.78 -4.33
CA THR A 237 -16.04 -2.99 -5.51
C THR A 237 -14.87 -2.09 -5.89
N ASP A 238 -14.42 -2.19 -7.14
CA ASP A 238 -13.45 -1.24 -7.71
C ASP A 238 -14.14 0.10 -7.95
N ASN A 239 -13.58 1.17 -7.38
CA ASN A 239 -14.13 2.52 -7.47
C ASN A 239 -13.70 3.24 -8.76
N GLY A 240 -12.73 2.71 -9.50
CA GLY A 240 -12.20 3.29 -10.74
C GLY A 240 -11.26 4.48 -10.54
N ASP A 241 -10.91 4.81 -9.29
CA ASP A 241 -9.99 5.88 -8.91
C ASP A 241 -8.68 5.34 -8.31
N GLY A 242 -8.44 4.03 -8.43
CA GLY A 242 -7.30 3.34 -7.82
C GLY A 242 -7.57 2.81 -6.40
N THR A 243 -8.79 3.00 -5.88
CA THR A 243 -9.23 2.42 -4.61
C THR A 243 -10.26 1.32 -4.78
N THR A 244 -10.34 0.43 -3.79
CA THR A 244 -11.32 -0.64 -3.67
C THR A 244 -12.11 -0.47 -2.39
N THR A 245 -13.43 -0.44 -2.52
CA THR A 245 -14.36 -0.51 -1.39
C THR A 245 -14.53 -1.97 -0.97
N ILE A 246 -14.38 -2.27 0.31
CA ILE A 246 -14.49 -3.62 0.90
C ILE A 246 -15.55 -3.59 1.99
N GLN A 247 -16.46 -4.55 1.95
CA GLN A 247 -17.47 -4.75 2.98
C GLN A 247 -17.34 -6.16 3.54
N LEU A 248 -17.17 -6.26 4.86
CA LEU A 248 -17.17 -7.54 5.58
C LEU A 248 -18.52 -7.75 6.25
N TYR A 249 -19.01 -8.98 6.23
CA TYR A 249 -20.34 -9.29 6.73
C TYR A 249 -20.30 -10.22 7.93
N GLU A 250 -21.23 -10.01 8.87
CA GLU A 250 -21.52 -10.91 9.98
C GLU A 250 -22.94 -11.49 9.86
N ASN A 251 -23.11 -12.72 10.35
CA ASN A 251 -24.42 -13.36 10.46
C ASN A 251 -25.00 -13.07 11.85
N VAL A 252 -26.03 -12.25 11.91
CA VAL A 252 -26.69 -11.84 13.16
C VAL A 252 -27.99 -12.60 13.33
N GLN A 253 -28.07 -13.37 14.42
CA GLN A 253 -29.27 -14.10 14.80
C GLN A 253 -30.35 -13.14 15.31
N ILE A 254 -31.52 -13.17 14.69
CA ILE A 254 -32.71 -12.43 15.13
C ILE A 254 -33.53 -13.27 16.12
N ASP A 255 -33.74 -14.55 15.79
CA ASP A 255 -34.38 -15.54 16.64
C ASP A 255 -33.83 -16.95 16.34
N ALA A 256 -34.38 -17.99 16.96
CA ALA A 256 -33.84 -19.35 16.91
C ALA A 256 -33.54 -19.84 15.47
N ASP A 257 -34.35 -19.44 14.49
CA ASP A 257 -34.29 -19.95 13.12
C ASP A 257 -34.04 -18.84 12.07
N THR A 258 -34.00 -17.56 12.49
CA THR A 258 -33.85 -16.42 11.58
C THR A 258 -32.53 -15.70 11.79
N TRP A 259 -31.78 -15.55 10.70
CA TRP A 259 -30.51 -14.83 10.65
C TRP A 259 -30.59 -13.73 9.60
N HIS A 260 -29.86 -12.64 9.80
CA HIS A 260 -29.63 -11.63 8.76
C HIS A 260 -28.15 -11.31 8.65
N THR A 261 -27.75 -10.90 7.46
CA THR A 261 -26.41 -10.42 7.18
C THR A 261 -26.33 -8.93 7.56
N ALA A 262 -25.40 -8.56 8.42
CA ALA A 262 -25.10 -7.18 8.76
C ALA A 262 -23.67 -6.82 8.33
N THR A 263 -23.43 -5.57 7.93
CA THR A 263 -22.08 -5.10 7.60
C THR A 263 -21.30 -4.90 8.89
N SER A 264 -20.27 -5.71 9.08
CA SER A 264 -19.38 -5.71 10.24
C SER A 264 -18.26 -4.69 10.12
N ALA A 265 -17.74 -4.47 8.91
CA ALA A 265 -16.72 -3.48 8.61
C ALA A 265 -16.86 -2.96 7.18
N TRP A 266 -16.38 -1.73 6.98
CA TRP A 266 -16.33 -1.07 5.69
C TRP A 266 -14.96 -0.39 5.56
N TYR A 267 -14.24 -0.73 4.50
CA TYR A 267 -12.95 -0.12 4.19
C TYR A 267 -12.92 0.45 2.77
N THR A 268 -12.17 1.52 2.57
CA THR A 268 -11.76 2.02 1.25
C THR A 268 -10.25 2.07 1.22
N VAL A 269 -9.62 1.23 0.41
CA VAL A 269 -8.15 1.05 0.38
C VAL A 269 -7.59 1.08 -1.04
N ASP A 270 -6.32 1.46 -1.16
CA ASP A 270 -5.55 1.31 -2.39
C ASP A 270 -5.20 -0.16 -2.69
N ALA A 271 -4.57 -0.40 -3.84
CA ALA A 271 -4.11 -1.73 -4.24
C ALA A 271 -3.04 -2.34 -3.32
N TYR A 272 -2.55 -1.61 -2.32
CA TYR A 272 -1.57 -2.06 -1.33
C TYR A 272 -2.20 -2.30 0.04
N GLY A 273 -3.53 -2.17 0.15
CA GLY A 273 -4.27 -2.39 1.40
C GLY A 273 -4.19 -1.22 2.39
N ARG A 274 -3.83 -0.01 1.92
CA ARG A 274 -3.77 1.21 2.74
C ARG A 274 -4.96 2.11 2.43
N GLY A 275 -5.58 2.67 3.45
CA GLY A 275 -6.69 3.59 3.26
C GLY A 275 -7.42 3.91 4.55
N ARG A 276 -8.75 3.79 4.53
CA ARG A 276 -9.61 4.21 5.63
C ARG A 276 -10.60 3.11 6.02
N ASP A 277 -10.83 2.97 7.32
CA ASP A 277 -12.04 2.38 7.87
C ASP A 277 -13.15 3.43 7.81
N ASP A 278 -14.15 3.20 6.96
CA ASP A 278 -15.23 4.16 6.70
C ASP A 278 -16.27 4.19 7.82
N VAL A 279 -16.27 3.20 8.72
CA VAL A 279 -17.15 3.20 9.90
C VAL A 279 -16.54 4.01 11.03
N MET A 280 -15.23 3.82 11.27
CA MET A 280 -14.51 4.48 12.35
C MET A 280 -13.85 5.79 11.94
N GLU A 281 -13.81 6.09 10.65
CA GLU A 281 -13.12 7.24 10.05
C GLU A 281 -11.62 7.30 10.39
N THR A 282 -11.00 6.15 10.62
CA THR A 282 -9.57 6.01 10.94
C THR A 282 -8.79 5.48 9.76
N GLU A 283 -7.51 5.83 9.68
CA GLU A 283 -6.61 5.21 8.71
C GLU A 283 -6.40 3.73 9.04
N VAL A 284 -6.29 2.91 8.00
CA VAL A 284 -6.04 1.48 8.09
C VAL A 284 -4.92 1.08 7.13
N THR A 285 -4.11 0.13 7.55
CA THR A 285 -3.18 -0.59 6.70
C THR A 285 -3.33 -2.06 7.00
N PHE A 286 -3.77 -2.83 6.01
CA PHE A 286 -3.92 -4.26 6.18
C PHE A 286 -2.56 -4.95 6.31
N PRO A 287 -2.46 -6.05 7.09
CA PRO A 287 -1.24 -6.82 7.13
C PRO A 287 -1.02 -7.48 5.77
N GLY A 288 0.23 -7.49 5.29
CA GLY A 288 0.57 -8.34 4.16
C GLY A 288 0.43 -9.82 4.55
N LEU A 289 -0.04 -10.64 3.61
CA LEU A 289 -0.21 -12.07 3.75
C LEU A 289 0.58 -12.83 2.68
N SER A 290 1.08 -14.03 3.00
CA SER A 290 1.61 -14.95 2.00
C SER A 290 0.51 -15.54 1.11
N LEU A 291 0.88 -16.23 0.03
CA LEU A 291 -0.09 -16.94 -0.82
C LEU A 291 -0.93 -17.96 -0.03
N ALA A 292 -0.28 -18.70 0.88
CA ALA A 292 -0.94 -19.67 1.74
C ALA A 292 -1.93 -19.01 2.70
N GLU A 293 -1.55 -17.88 3.29
CA GLU A 293 -2.44 -17.12 4.17
C GLU A 293 -3.61 -16.52 3.38
N LEU A 294 -3.37 -15.94 2.20
CA LEU A 294 -4.42 -15.45 1.32
C LEU A 294 -5.45 -16.55 1.02
N ALA A 295 -5.01 -17.77 0.70
CA ALA A 295 -5.90 -18.91 0.48
C ALA A 295 -6.80 -19.19 1.70
N ALA A 296 -6.24 -19.16 2.91
CA ALA A 296 -6.98 -19.39 4.15
C ALA A 296 -8.05 -18.30 4.43
N TYR A 297 -7.78 -17.06 4.02
CA TYR A 297 -8.70 -15.92 4.16
C TYR A 297 -9.55 -15.65 2.91
N MET A 298 -9.47 -16.49 1.88
CA MET A 298 -10.12 -16.24 0.60
C MET A 298 -11.65 -16.38 0.65
N GLY A 299 -12.15 -17.23 1.55
CA GLY A 299 -13.58 -17.55 1.66
C GLY A 299 -13.94 -18.77 0.83
N THR A 300 -15.20 -18.88 0.42
CA THR A 300 -15.71 -20.03 -0.36
C THR A 300 -16.05 -19.59 -1.78
N PRO A 301 -15.21 -19.91 -2.78
CA PRO A 301 -15.53 -19.70 -4.19
C PRO A 301 -16.70 -20.58 -4.64
N GLU A 302 -17.52 -20.07 -5.55
CA GLU A 302 -18.60 -20.83 -6.18
C GLU A 302 -18.08 -21.72 -7.31
N THR A 303 -17.09 -21.24 -8.07
CA THR A 303 -16.52 -21.97 -9.20
C THR A 303 -15.02 -21.78 -9.29
N LEU A 304 -14.33 -22.76 -9.86
CA LEU A 304 -12.93 -22.68 -10.27
C LEU A 304 -12.84 -22.92 -11.77
N THR A 305 -12.34 -21.95 -12.52
CA THR A 305 -11.93 -22.16 -13.91
C THR A 305 -10.43 -22.45 -13.93
N TYR A 306 -10.05 -23.57 -14.53
CA TYR A 306 -8.65 -23.93 -14.75
C TYR A 306 -8.33 -23.82 -16.24
N VAL A 307 -7.30 -23.06 -16.56
CA VAL A 307 -6.78 -22.89 -17.92
C VAL A 307 -5.37 -23.49 -17.98
N GLN A 308 -5.13 -24.34 -18.97
CA GLN A 308 -3.81 -24.88 -19.27
C GLN A 308 -3.38 -24.40 -20.65
N GLU A 309 -2.27 -23.68 -20.70
CA GLU A 309 -1.61 -23.19 -21.91
C GLU A 309 -0.38 -24.08 -22.19
N ALA A 310 -0.55 -25.05 -23.10
CA ALA A 310 0.51 -25.95 -23.56
C ALA A 310 0.68 -25.86 -25.09
N GLU A 311 0.69 -26.98 -25.82
CA GLU A 311 0.62 -26.97 -27.29
C GLU A 311 -0.68 -26.32 -27.82
N GLY A 312 -1.70 -26.23 -26.97
CA GLY A 312 -2.93 -25.46 -27.18
C GLY A 312 -3.54 -25.04 -25.84
N ARG A 313 -4.53 -24.15 -25.91
CA ARG A 313 -5.29 -23.68 -24.76
C ARG A 313 -6.42 -24.66 -24.44
N ASN A 314 -6.39 -25.24 -23.24
CA ASN A 314 -7.49 -26.00 -22.67
C ASN A 314 -8.10 -25.25 -21.49
N GLU A 315 -9.41 -25.33 -21.33
CA GLU A 315 -10.13 -24.65 -20.26
C GLU A 315 -11.23 -25.55 -19.70
N TRP A 316 -11.25 -25.71 -18.38
CA TRP A 316 -12.23 -26.49 -17.66
C TRP A 316 -12.88 -25.66 -16.57
N LYS A 317 -14.21 -25.76 -16.44
CA LYS A 317 -14.97 -25.12 -15.37
C LYS A 317 -15.40 -26.15 -14.35
N ILE A 318 -14.91 -26.00 -13.12
CA ILE A 318 -15.18 -26.86 -11.98
C ILE A 318 -16.21 -26.17 -11.08
N THR A 319 -17.32 -26.88 -10.80
CA THR A 319 -18.38 -26.44 -9.89
C THR A 319 -18.56 -27.38 -8.69
N ASP A 320 -17.73 -28.42 -8.59
CA ASP A 320 -17.75 -29.34 -7.48
C ASP A 320 -17.12 -28.69 -6.25
N GLY A 321 -17.92 -28.47 -5.20
CA GLY A 321 -17.49 -27.75 -4.00
C GLY A 321 -16.39 -28.47 -3.23
N GLU A 322 -16.38 -29.80 -3.20
CA GLU A 322 -15.33 -30.57 -2.52
C GLU A 322 -13.98 -30.40 -3.21
N THR A 323 -13.97 -30.45 -4.55
CA THR A 323 -12.78 -30.18 -5.38
C THR A 323 -12.26 -28.76 -5.18
N ILE A 324 -13.14 -27.74 -5.21
CA ILE A 324 -12.73 -26.34 -5.00
C ILE A 324 -12.08 -26.15 -3.63
N VAL A 325 -12.67 -26.73 -2.58
CA VAL A 325 -12.11 -26.70 -1.22
C VAL A 325 -10.78 -27.44 -1.14
N ALA A 326 -10.64 -28.59 -1.82
CA ALA A 326 -9.39 -29.33 -1.87
C ALA A 326 -8.28 -28.52 -2.57
N CYS A 327 -8.59 -27.82 -3.66
CA CYS A 327 -7.65 -26.91 -4.34
C CYS A 327 -7.20 -25.77 -3.43
N LEU A 328 -8.13 -25.11 -2.72
CA LEU A 328 -7.77 -24.06 -1.75
C LEU A 328 -6.88 -24.60 -0.64
N LYS A 329 -7.22 -25.76 -0.07
CA LYS A 329 -6.39 -26.41 0.95
C LYS A 329 -4.99 -26.77 0.45
N ALA A 330 -4.85 -27.14 -0.82
CA ALA A 330 -3.54 -27.38 -1.41
C ALA A 330 -2.75 -26.07 -1.55
N LEU A 331 -3.40 -24.95 -1.90
CA LEU A 331 -2.79 -23.62 -1.93
C LEU A 331 -2.39 -23.12 -0.53
N GLU A 332 -3.19 -23.42 0.51
CA GLU A 332 -2.85 -23.12 1.92
C GLU A 332 -1.57 -23.80 2.40
N GLN A 333 -1.10 -24.84 1.71
CA GLN A 333 0.16 -25.54 2.03
C GLN A 333 1.33 -25.13 1.11
N MET A 334 1.08 -24.23 0.15
CA MET A 334 2.09 -23.79 -0.80
C MET A 334 3.08 -22.84 -0.15
N LYS A 335 4.35 -22.99 -0.47
CA LYS A 335 5.38 -22.01 -0.11
C LYS A 335 5.86 -21.31 -1.36
N VAL A 336 6.05 -20.00 -1.24
CA VAL A 336 6.61 -19.19 -2.32
C VAL A 336 8.03 -18.82 -1.93
N GLY A 337 8.99 -19.29 -2.73
CA GLY A 337 10.40 -19.04 -2.55
C GLY A 337 10.87 -17.80 -3.31
N GLU A 338 12.19 -17.76 -3.53
CA GLU A 338 12.87 -16.67 -4.21
C GLU A 338 12.37 -16.44 -5.65
N LYS A 339 12.55 -15.21 -6.12
CA LYS A 339 12.39 -14.86 -7.53
C LYS A 339 13.32 -15.73 -8.38
N THR A 340 12.81 -16.18 -9.53
CA THR A 340 13.52 -17.06 -10.45
C THR A 340 13.38 -16.57 -11.89
N ASP A 341 14.44 -16.76 -12.68
CA ASP A 341 14.43 -16.49 -14.12
C ASP A 341 13.91 -17.70 -14.93
N LEU A 342 13.59 -18.81 -14.25
CA LEU A 342 13.01 -20.01 -14.87
C LEU A 342 11.56 -19.74 -15.28
N ARG A 343 11.40 -19.28 -16.52
CA ARG A 343 10.12 -19.06 -17.19
C ARG A 343 9.86 -20.13 -18.25
N ALA A 344 8.60 -20.51 -18.40
CA ALA A 344 8.18 -21.51 -19.36
C ALA A 344 6.87 -21.06 -20.02
N ALA A 345 6.99 -20.33 -21.13
CA ALA A 345 5.86 -19.75 -21.83
C ALA A 345 4.94 -20.81 -22.48
N ASP A 346 5.41 -22.04 -22.65
CA ASP A 346 4.70 -23.18 -23.24
C ASP A 346 4.16 -24.17 -22.18
N ALA A 347 4.18 -23.79 -20.89
CA ALA A 347 3.68 -24.58 -19.78
C ALA A 347 2.96 -23.68 -18.75
N GLY A 348 1.99 -22.90 -19.22
CA GLY A 348 1.19 -22.01 -18.40
C GLY A 348 -0.01 -22.72 -17.77
N ASP A 349 -0.28 -22.42 -16.52
CA ASP A 349 -1.44 -22.88 -15.76
C ASP A 349 -2.09 -21.68 -15.05
N THR A 350 -3.36 -21.41 -15.27
CA THR A 350 -4.10 -20.33 -14.60
C THR A 350 -5.27 -20.89 -13.81
N LEU A 351 -5.39 -20.49 -12.55
CA LEU A 351 -6.53 -20.76 -11.68
C LEU A 351 -7.35 -19.50 -11.50
N ILE A 352 -8.65 -19.54 -11.80
CA ILE A 352 -9.57 -18.43 -11.62
C ILE A 352 -10.69 -18.89 -10.67
N PHE A 353 -10.56 -18.51 -9.40
CA PHE A 353 -11.61 -18.72 -8.41
C PHE A 353 -12.63 -17.59 -8.51
N THR A 354 -13.90 -17.92 -8.72
CA THR A 354 -14.99 -16.93 -8.79
C THR A 354 -15.85 -17.03 -7.55
N MET A 355 -16.06 -15.89 -6.88
CA MET A 355 -16.85 -15.76 -5.67
C MET A 355 -18.33 -15.48 -6.00
N ALA A 356 -19.21 -15.58 -5.00
CA ALA A 356 -20.64 -15.34 -5.16
C ALA A 356 -20.99 -13.90 -5.57
N ASP A 357 -20.16 -12.92 -5.21
CA ASP A 357 -20.30 -11.52 -5.63
C ASP A 357 -19.78 -11.26 -7.06
N GLY A 358 -19.27 -12.29 -7.74
CA GLY A 358 -18.68 -12.21 -9.07
C GLY A 358 -17.22 -11.76 -9.10
N SER A 359 -16.63 -11.39 -7.96
CA SER A 359 -15.20 -11.10 -7.87
C SER A 359 -14.37 -12.35 -8.14
N THR A 360 -13.18 -12.16 -8.70
CA THR A 360 -12.28 -13.27 -9.02
C THR A 360 -10.96 -13.15 -8.28
N TRP A 361 -10.37 -14.31 -7.96
CA TRP A 361 -8.99 -14.44 -7.55
C TRP A 361 -8.26 -15.29 -8.59
N THR A 362 -7.30 -14.67 -9.26
CA THR A 362 -6.55 -15.28 -10.37
C THR A 362 -5.13 -15.58 -9.95
N LEU A 363 -4.67 -16.80 -10.18
CA LEU A 363 -3.29 -17.21 -9.95
C LEU A 363 -2.72 -17.79 -11.24
N ASP A 364 -1.60 -17.23 -11.68
CA ASP A 364 -0.88 -17.67 -12.87
C ASP A 364 0.37 -18.44 -12.46
N PHE A 365 0.62 -19.56 -13.13
CA PHE A 365 1.79 -20.40 -12.92
C PHE A 365 2.47 -20.71 -14.26
N GLU A 366 3.79 -20.68 -14.29
CA GLU A 366 4.62 -21.12 -15.41
C GLU A 366 5.52 -22.26 -14.95
N ASN A 367 5.30 -23.47 -15.50
CA ASN A 367 6.01 -24.69 -15.06
C ASN A 367 5.95 -24.89 -13.52
N GLY A 368 4.83 -24.49 -12.92
CA GLY A 368 4.60 -24.55 -11.47
C GLY A 368 5.20 -23.43 -10.63
N ASN A 369 5.93 -22.48 -11.24
CA ASN A 369 6.36 -21.27 -10.55
C ASN A 369 5.25 -20.22 -10.60
N LEU A 370 5.03 -19.50 -9.50
CA LEU A 370 4.00 -18.46 -9.42
C LEU A 370 4.45 -17.23 -10.23
N VAL A 371 3.60 -16.75 -11.13
CA VAL A 371 3.79 -15.50 -11.84
C VAL A 371 3.01 -14.41 -11.14
N ARG A 372 3.71 -13.35 -10.72
CA ARG A 372 3.12 -12.22 -10.01
C ARG A 372 3.83 -10.92 -10.35
N ASN A 373 3.06 -9.89 -10.71
CA ASN A 373 3.57 -8.54 -10.98
C ASN A 373 4.75 -8.52 -11.97
N GLY A 374 4.65 -9.33 -13.03
CA GLY A 374 5.69 -9.47 -14.05
C GLY A 374 6.92 -10.31 -13.66
N SER A 375 7.00 -10.76 -12.41
CA SER A 375 8.08 -11.63 -11.90
C SER A 375 7.60 -13.07 -11.71
N CYS A 376 8.55 -14.00 -11.68
CA CYS A 376 8.29 -15.44 -11.50
C CYS A 376 8.95 -15.89 -10.19
N TYR A 377 8.26 -16.70 -9.39
CA TYR A 377 8.69 -17.13 -8.06
C TYR A 377 8.64 -18.65 -7.94
N ALA A 378 9.70 -19.26 -7.42
CA ALA A 378 9.73 -20.70 -7.20
C ALA A 378 8.62 -21.10 -6.21
N THR A 379 7.95 -22.22 -6.44
CA THR A 379 6.97 -22.74 -5.48
C THR A 379 7.31 -24.14 -4.99
N GLU A 380 7.03 -24.40 -3.72
CA GLU A 380 6.89 -25.74 -3.18
C GLU A 380 5.40 -26.04 -3.00
N GLY A 381 4.92 -27.17 -3.53
CA GLY A 381 3.54 -27.62 -3.34
C GLY A 381 2.63 -27.54 -4.56
N TRP A 382 3.06 -26.91 -5.67
CA TRP A 382 2.27 -26.86 -6.92
C TRP A 382 1.77 -28.23 -7.39
N LYS A 383 2.61 -29.27 -7.25
CA LYS A 383 2.23 -30.64 -7.61
C LYS A 383 0.96 -31.09 -6.90
N ALA A 384 0.75 -30.73 -5.62
CA ALA A 384 -0.44 -31.13 -4.87
C ALA A 384 -1.71 -30.49 -5.46
N VAL A 385 -1.64 -29.22 -5.85
CA VAL A 385 -2.75 -28.54 -6.56
C VAL A 385 -3.04 -29.24 -7.89
N ARG A 386 -2.00 -29.57 -8.66
CA ARG A 386 -2.15 -30.28 -9.93
C ARG A 386 -2.75 -31.67 -9.82
N GLU A 387 -2.43 -32.44 -8.77
CA GLU A 387 -3.05 -33.76 -8.55
C GLU A 387 -4.55 -33.63 -8.26
N VAL A 388 -4.97 -32.65 -7.45
CA VAL A 388 -6.41 -32.40 -7.20
C VAL A 388 -7.15 -32.09 -8.51
N LEU A 389 -6.57 -31.23 -9.35
CA LEU A 389 -7.15 -30.89 -10.66
C LEU A 389 -7.19 -32.10 -11.59
N LYS A 390 -6.13 -32.91 -11.63
CA LYS A 390 -6.04 -34.10 -12.47
C LYS A 390 -7.06 -35.17 -12.08
N GLU A 391 -7.29 -35.36 -10.79
CA GLU A 391 -8.32 -36.27 -10.28
C GLU A 391 -9.72 -35.76 -10.64
N ALA A 392 -9.98 -34.47 -10.45
CA ALA A 392 -11.27 -33.85 -10.77
C ALA A 392 -11.58 -33.88 -12.27
N LEU A 393 -10.57 -33.70 -13.12
CA LEU A 393 -10.67 -33.65 -14.58
C LEU A 393 -10.31 -35.01 -15.23
N ALA A 394 -10.31 -36.09 -14.44
CA ALA A 394 -10.03 -37.43 -14.92
C ALA A 394 -11.11 -37.85 -15.94
N GLY A 395 -10.71 -37.98 -17.21
CA GLY A 395 -11.63 -38.28 -18.32
C GLY A 395 -12.09 -37.05 -19.10
N GLU A 396 -11.74 -35.84 -18.66
CA GLU A 396 -11.98 -34.58 -19.39
C GLU A 396 -10.79 -34.13 -20.24
N GLY A 397 -9.78 -35.00 -20.40
CA GLY A 397 -8.65 -34.79 -21.30
C GLY A 397 -7.50 -33.95 -20.75
N MET A 398 -7.48 -33.66 -19.45
CA MET A 398 -6.31 -33.05 -18.80
C MET A 398 -5.13 -34.03 -18.83
N GLN A 399 -3.97 -33.55 -19.30
CA GLN A 399 -2.73 -34.34 -19.42
C GLN A 399 -1.86 -34.23 -18.15
#